data_AF-D7BWD3-F1
#
_entry.id   AF-D7BWD3-F1
#
_cell.length_a   1.000
_cell.length_b   1.000
_cell.length_c   1.000
_cell.angle_alpha   90.00
_cell.angle_beta   90.00
_cell.angle_gamma   90.00
#
_symmetry.space_group_name_H-M   'P 1'
#
loop_
_entity.id
_entity.type
_entity.pdbx_description
1 polymer ?
#
loop_
_entity_poly.entity_id
_entity_poly.type
_entity_poly.pdbx_seq_one_letter_code
_entity_poly.pdbx_strand_id
1 'polypeptide(L)'
;MTRILIVGAGATGGYFGARLARAARDVTFLVRPRRAAELRADGLRITTLEGSERLEPKLVTATELDGPYDLVLLTVKAGSLEAGLQDLKPAVGPRTAIVPFLNGIDHLDVIDTQFPSAVLGAVVKVAAQLTPDGATTVSAPGASLEIGELDGGHTARLRDTAAALDVVGFDVQVSDRILTSMWHKWVFIATTTTITCIAQGTIGDVAAVSGGKGFADAVLAEAAAVSGARRRLRRAAGHRDAGGFALRPVDVPGRPGRAAHGGRARPGLPCPCGEATRPVRSAAERRRGPPPGAQPARRERLPAGLRPGGRQPNVRRTALAAASSGPRRPVPGRFLTPGEHLRSRGCGSRAGAGRAGRGRRGRRPSPRR
;
A
#
# COMPACT_ATOMS: atom_id res chain seq x y z
N MET A 1 -22.32 -14.62 17.18
CA MET A 1 -21.83 -14.03 15.92
C MET A 1 -20.49 -13.37 16.20
N THR A 2 -19.50 -13.54 15.32
CA THR A 2 -18.18 -12.90 15.43
C THR A 2 -18.31 -11.39 15.27
N ARG A 3 -17.90 -10.60 16.27
CA ARG A 3 -17.82 -9.13 16.18
C ARG A 3 -16.56 -8.73 15.43
N ILE A 4 -16.71 -8.01 14.32
CA ILE A 4 -15.60 -7.57 13.46
C ILE A 4 -15.41 -6.06 13.59
N LEU A 5 -14.20 -5.63 13.97
CA LEU A 5 -13.79 -4.23 13.98
C LEU A 5 -12.91 -3.91 12.77
N ILE A 6 -13.32 -2.94 11.95
CA ILE A 6 -12.48 -2.39 10.89
C ILE A 6 -11.79 -1.14 11.42
N VAL A 7 -10.47 -1.21 11.61
CA VAL A 7 -9.69 -0.05 12.05
C VAL A 7 -9.28 0.76 10.82
N GLY A 8 -9.96 1.88 10.63
CA GLY A 8 -9.82 2.78 9.50
C GLY A 8 -10.79 2.48 8.35
N ALA A 9 -11.60 3.47 7.96
CA ALA A 9 -12.51 3.40 6.81
C ALA A 9 -11.94 4.14 5.59
N GLY A 10 -10.68 3.81 5.24
CA GLY A 10 -10.04 4.24 3.99
C GLY A 10 -10.46 3.37 2.81
N ALA A 11 -9.68 3.37 1.72
CA ALA A 11 -10.00 2.56 0.53
C ALA A 11 -10.13 1.05 0.85
N THR A 12 -9.10 0.47 1.45
CA THR A 12 -9.09 -0.95 1.80
C THR A 12 -10.15 -1.25 2.86
N GLY A 13 -10.11 -0.59 4.02
CA GLY A 13 -11.07 -0.85 5.09
C GLY A 13 -12.52 -0.61 4.68
N GLY A 14 -12.78 0.43 3.87
CA GLY A 14 -14.08 0.72 3.32
C GLY A 14 -14.61 -0.43 2.46
N TYR A 15 -13.84 -0.85 1.44
CA TYR A 15 -14.23 -1.97 0.59
C TYR A 15 -14.46 -3.26 1.38
N PHE A 16 -13.52 -3.62 2.26
CA PHE A 16 -13.59 -4.86 3.01
C PHE A 16 -14.75 -4.88 4.00
N GLY A 17 -14.89 -3.83 4.80
CA GLY A 17 -15.97 -3.70 5.77
C GLY A 17 -17.34 -3.66 5.11
N ALA A 18 -17.46 -3.05 3.94
CA ALA A 18 -18.71 -3.03 3.18
C ALA A 18 -19.14 -4.41 2.69
N ARG A 19 -18.24 -5.18 2.07
CA ARG A 19 -18.55 -6.54 1.61
C ARG A 19 -18.93 -7.45 2.77
N LEU A 20 -18.25 -7.34 3.91
CA LEU A 20 -18.60 -8.06 5.14
C LEU A 20 -19.98 -7.64 5.68
N ALA A 21 -20.27 -6.34 5.75
CA ALA A 21 -21.57 -5.82 6.19
C ALA A 21 -22.70 -6.26 5.25
N ARG A 22 -22.46 -6.28 3.93
CA ARG A 22 -23.38 -6.78 2.91
C ARG A 22 -23.71 -8.26 3.05
N ALA A 23 -22.77 -9.05 3.57
CA ALA A 23 -22.95 -10.45 3.92
C ALA A 23 -23.54 -10.64 5.34
N ALA A 24 -24.13 -9.59 5.91
CA ALA A 24 -24.74 -9.60 7.24
C ALA A 24 -23.80 -10.02 8.38
N ARG A 25 -22.49 -9.78 8.23
CA ARG A 25 -21.53 -9.89 9.34
C ARG A 25 -21.70 -8.71 10.29
N ASP A 26 -21.41 -8.91 11.57
CA ASP A 26 -21.45 -7.82 12.57
C ASP A 26 -20.19 -6.97 12.48
N VAL A 27 -20.25 -5.93 11.66
CA VAL A 27 -19.10 -5.07 11.34
C VAL A 27 -19.29 -3.68 11.96
N THR A 28 -18.29 -3.24 12.71
CA THR A 28 -18.17 -1.88 13.21
C THR A 28 -16.88 -1.25 12.67
N PHE A 29 -16.91 0.04 12.32
CA PHE A 29 -15.73 0.77 11.88
C PHE A 29 -15.22 1.68 12.98
N LEU A 30 -13.97 1.47 13.41
CA LEU A 30 -13.23 2.42 14.24
C LEU A 30 -12.63 3.50 13.36
N VAL A 31 -13.10 4.73 13.52
CA VAL A 31 -12.71 5.89 12.72
C VAL A 31 -12.47 7.12 13.59
N ARG A 32 -11.66 8.05 13.09
CA ARG A 32 -11.44 9.35 13.74
C ARG A 32 -12.65 10.28 13.52
N PRO A 33 -12.88 11.26 14.42
CA PRO A 33 -14.07 12.13 14.38
C PRO A 33 -14.37 12.75 13.00
N ARG A 34 -13.33 13.25 12.31
CA ARG A 34 -13.47 13.81 10.95
C ARG A 34 -14.07 12.80 9.97
N ARG A 35 -13.53 11.57 9.93
CA ARG A 35 -14.01 10.53 9.03
C ARG A 35 -15.38 9.99 9.46
N ALA A 36 -15.66 9.95 10.77
CA ALA A 36 -16.98 9.60 11.29
C ALA A 36 -18.05 10.58 10.80
N ALA A 37 -17.78 11.90 10.86
CA ALA A 37 -18.68 12.93 10.37
C ALA A 37 -18.95 12.79 8.86
N GLU A 38 -17.90 12.59 8.07
CA GLU A 38 -18.03 12.30 6.63
C GLU A 38 -18.94 11.09 6.40
N LEU A 39 -18.65 9.95 7.03
CA LEU A 39 -19.41 8.72 6.82
C LEU A 39 -20.86 8.80 7.30
N ARG A 40 -21.16 9.58 8.34
CA ARG A 40 -22.54 9.81 8.80
C ARG A 40 -23.34 10.68 7.83
N ALA A 41 -22.71 11.68 7.23
CA ALA A 41 -23.38 12.54 6.26
C ALA A 41 -23.61 11.81 4.93
N ASP A 42 -22.58 11.11 4.47
CA ASP A 42 -22.47 10.66 3.09
C ASP A 42 -22.69 9.16 2.90
N GLY A 43 -22.69 8.39 3.99
CA GLY A 43 -22.56 6.94 3.96
C GLY A 43 -21.18 6.48 3.50
N LEU A 44 -20.93 5.18 3.60
CA LEU A 44 -19.78 4.56 2.97
C LEU A 44 -20.12 4.26 1.50
N ARG A 45 -19.53 5.04 0.58
CA ARG A 45 -19.72 4.89 -0.86
C ARG A 45 -18.61 4.07 -1.51
N ILE A 46 -18.98 3.09 -2.32
CA ILE A 46 -18.05 2.23 -3.05
C ILE A 46 -18.47 2.16 -4.51
N THR A 47 -17.51 2.32 -5.40
CA THR A 47 -17.67 2.12 -6.84
C THR A 47 -16.76 0.98 -7.28
N THR A 48 -17.35 -0.03 -7.89
CA THR A 48 -16.68 -1.21 -8.44
C THR A 48 -16.93 -1.28 -9.94
N LEU A 49 -16.35 -2.28 -10.62
CA LEU A 49 -16.65 -2.51 -12.03
C LEU A 49 -18.10 -2.96 -12.26
N GLU A 50 -18.72 -3.56 -11.24
CA GLU A 50 -20.09 -4.04 -11.26
C GLU A 50 -21.12 -2.94 -10.96
N GLY A 51 -20.69 -1.79 -10.42
CA GLY A 51 -21.56 -0.66 -10.09
C GLY A 51 -21.16 0.06 -8.80
N SER A 52 -21.98 1.05 -8.44
CA SER A 52 -21.82 1.84 -7.21
C SER A 52 -22.82 1.42 -6.15
N GLU A 53 -22.36 1.41 -4.90
CA GLU A 53 -23.18 1.15 -3.71
C GLU A 53 -22.91 2.19 -2.62
N ARG A 54 -23.90 2.35 -1.75
CA ARG A 54 -23.84 3.18 -0.54
C ARG A 54 -24.44 2.37 0.60
N LEU A 55 -23.79 2.42 1.75
CA LEU A 55 -24.25 1.78 2.97
C LEU A 55 -24.06 2.70 4.17
N GLU A 56 -24.88 2.50 5.20
CA GLU A 56 -24.76 3.18 6.48
C GLU A 56 -23.95 2.29 7.44
N PRO A 57 -22.65 2.57 7.65
CA PRO A 57 -21.83 1.74 8.51
C PRO A 57 -22.15 1.96 9.99
N LYS A 58 -22.01 0.92 10.82
CA LYS A 58 -21.87 1.11 12.27
C LYS A 58 -20.52 1.76 12.55
N LEU A 59 -20.51 2.89 13.26
CA LEU A 59 -19.31 3.68 13.50
C LEU A 59 -19.06 3.83 14.99
N VAL A 60 -17.79 3.76 15.36
CA VAL A 60 -17.30 4.12 16.69
C VAL A 60 -16.01 4.93 16.56
N THR A 61 -15.78 5.80 17.53
CA THR A 61 -14.51 6.44 17.82
C THR A 61 -13.81 5.70 18.97
N ALA A 62 -12.54 6.01 19.24
CA ALA A 62 -11.78 5.35 20.30
C ALA A 62 -12.45 5.47 21.69
N THR A 63 -13.13 6.59 21.95
CA THR A 63 -13.86 6.84 23.21
C THR A 63 -15.19 6.12 23.31
N GLU A 64 -15.72 5.60 22.20
CA GLU A 64 -17.00 4.88 22.13
C GLU A 64 -16.81 3.36 22.12
N LEU A 65 -15.56 2.87 22.19
CA LEU A 65 -15.29 1.44 22.30
C LEU A 65 -15.72 0.92 23.67
N ASP A 66 -16.60 -0.07 23.68
CA ASP A 66 -17.28 -0.60 24.86
C ASP A 66 -16.81 -2.00 25.29
N GLY A 67 -15.89 -2.60 24.53
CA GLY A 67 -15.34 -3.90 24.87
C GLY A 67 -14.63 -4.58 23.71
N PRO A 68 -14.19 -5.83 23.92
CA PRO A 68 -13.39 -6.55 22.96
C PRO A 68 -14.20 -6.98 21.73
N TYR A 69 -13.49 -7.08 20.61
CA TYR A 69 -13.96 -7.66 19.36
C TYR A 69 -13.28 -9.01 19.13
N ASP A 70 -13.95 -9.91 18.43
CA ASP A 70 -13.38 -11.23 18.13
C ASP A 70 -12.34 -11.13 17.02
N LEU A 71 -12.58 -10.27 16.03
CA LEU A 71 -11.70 -10.04 14.88
C LEU A 71 -11.49 -8.55 14.64
N VAL A 72 -10.24 -8.13 14.54
CA VAL A 72 -9.83 -6.76 14.21
C VAL A 72 -9.11 -6.77 12.86
N LEU A 73 -9.67 -6.10 11.85
CA LEU A 73 -9.01 -5.86 10.57
C LEU A 73 -8.32 -4.50 10.63
N LEU A 74 -6.99 -4.51 10.71
CA LEU A 74 -6.19 -3.29 10.82
C LEU A 74 -5.83 -2.78 9.42
N THR A 75 -6.52 -1.75 8.96
CA THR A 75 -6.45 -1.28 7.56
C THR A 75 -5.90 0.15 7.40
N VAL A 76 -5.33 0.71 8.47
CA VAL A 76 -4.64 2.00 8.45
C VAL A 76 -3.37 1.95 7.60
N LYS A 77 -2.91 3.12 7.13
CA LYS A 77 -1.59 3.22 6.48
C LYS A 77 -0.48 3.10 7.53
N ALA A 78 0.72 2.71 7.09
CA ALA A 78 1.88 2.49 7.97
C ALA A 78 2.18 3.70 8.84
N GLY A 79 2.15 4.93 8.30
CA GLY A 79 2.36 6.16 9.07
C GLY A 79 1.26 6.50 10.10
N SER A 80 0.21 5.69 10.21
CA SER A 80 -0.84 5.82 11.23
C SER A 80 -0.97 4.55 12.09
N LEU A 81 -0.03 3.62 11.98
CA LEU A 81 -0.05 2.35 12.70
C LEU A 81 -0.07 2.58 14.21
N GLU A 82 0.90 3.29 14.76
CA GLU A 82 1.05 3.47 16.21
C GLU A 82 -0.18 4.13 16.83
N ALA A 83 -0.68 5.20 16.20
CA ALA A 83 -1.91 5.86 16.64
C ALA A 83 -3.13 4.92 16.54
N GLY A 84 -3.23 4.14 15.47
CA GLY A 84 -4.30 3.14 15.31
C GLY A 84 -4.24 2.04 16.37
N LEU A 85 -3.05 1.61 16.78
CA LEU A 85 -2.85 0.64 17.85
C LEU A 85 -3.25 1.21 19.23
N GLN A 86 -2.99 2.50 19.48
CA GLN A 86 -3.50 3.17 20.69
C GLN A 86 -5.03 3.26 20.67
N ASP A 87 -5.61 3.69 19.55
CA ASP A 87 -7.06 3.85 19.40
C ASP A 87 -7.81 2.51 19.58
N LEU A 88 -7.24 1.39 19.11
CA LEU A 88 -7.88 0.07 19.16
C LEU A 88 -7.69 -0.68 20.49
N LYS A 89 -6.82 -0.19 21.39
CA LYS A 89 -6.43 -0.90 22.62
C LYS A 89 -7.62 -1.41 23.46
N PRO A 90 -8.72 -0.65 23.65
CA PRO A 90 -9.90 -1.12 24.40
C PRO A 90 -10.67 -2.26 23.70
N ALA A 91 -10.46 -2.45 22.39
CA ALA A 91 -11.12 -3.47 21.58
C ALA A 91 -10.38 -4.82 21.55
N VAL A 92 -9.23 -4.95 22.22
CA VAL A 92 -8.42 -6.18 22.21
C VAL A 92 -8.55 -6.89 23.54
N GLY A 93 -9.11 -8.09 23.51
CA GLY A 93 -9.19 -9.02 24.63
C GLY A 93 -8.38 -10.30 24.38
N PRO A 94 -8.42 -11.26 25.33
CA PRO A 94 -7.59 -12.48 25.27
C PRO A 94 -7.85 -13.40 24.06
N ARG A 95 -9.00 -13.24 23.39
CA ARG A 95 -9.41 -14.05 22.22
C ARG A 95 -9.39 -13.28 20.91
N THR A 96 -9.05 -11.99 20.94
CA THR A 96 -9.08 -11.13 19.75
C THR A 96 -7.99 -11.54 18.77
N ALA A 97 -8.37 -11.79 17.52
CA ALA A 97 -7.44 -11.92 16.41
C ALA A 97 -7.26 -10.57 15.71
N ILE A 98 -6.03 -10.13 15.51
CA ILE A 98 -5.68 -8.92 14.75
C ILE A 98 -5.09 -9.36 13.41
N VAL A 99 -5.75 -8.97 12.31
CA VAL A 99 -5.30 -9.24 10.94
C VAL A 99 -4.88 -7.92 10.28
N PRO A 100 -3.57 -7.63 10.17
CA PRO A 100 -3.09 -6.42 9.54
C PRO A 100 -3.14 -6.51 8.02
N PHE A 101 -3.81 -5.55 7.38
CA PHE A 101 -3.91 -5.45 5.92
C PHE A 101 -2.81 -4.55 5.33
N LEU A 102 -1.84 -4.16 6.17
CA LEU A 102 -0.72 -3.32 5.77
C LEU A 102 0.22 -4.08 4.83
N ASN A 103 0.83 -3.35 3.90
CA ASN A 103 1.94 -3.88 3.14
C ASN A 103 3.21 -3.87 4.00
N GLY A 104 4.08 -4.87 3.81
CA GLY A 104 5.31 -5.02 4.60
C GLY A 104 5.16 -6.06 5.71
N ILE A 105 6.13 -6.09 6.63
CA ILE A 105 6.27 -7.15 7.64
C ILE A 105 6.62 -6.56 9.01
N ASP A 106 7.37 -5.45 9.05
CA ASP A 106 7.82 -4.81 10.30
C ASP A 106 6.66 -4.46 11.26
N HIS A 107 5.44 -4.26 10.75
CA HIS A 107 4.27 -3.98 11.58
C HIS A 107 3.88 -5.17 12.48
N LEU A 108 4.23 -6.40 12.12
CA LEU A 108 3.91 -7.59 12.92
C LEU A 108 4.56 -7.51 14.31
N ASP A 109 5.85 -7.18 14.36
CA ASP A 109 6.59 -7.11 15.63
C ASP A 109 6.09 -5.93 16.49
N VAL A 110 5.67 -4.82 15.86
CA VAL A 110 5.07 -3.66 16.55
C VAL A 110 3.72 -4.01 17.18
N ILE A 111 2.89 -4.79 16.46
CA ILE A 111 1.60 -5.25 16.97
C ILE A 111 1.81 -6.26 18.09
N ASP A 112 2.67 -7.27 17.89
CA ASP A 112 2.92 -8.33 18.88
C ASP A 112 3.52 -7.78 20.18
N THR A 113 4.36 -6.74 20.11
CA THR A 113 4.87 -6.04 21.30
C THR A 113 3.76 -5.43 22.15
N GLN A 114 2.69 -4.94 21.53
CA GLN A 114 1.57 -4.28 22.23
C GLN A 114 0.45 -5.26 22.59
N PHE A 115 0.23 -6.26 21.75
CA PHE A 115 -0.82 -7.26 21.86
C PHE A 115 -0.23 -8.66 21.64
N PRO A 116 0.51 -9.19 22.64
CA PRO A 116 1.21 -10.45 22.50
C PRO A 116 0.26 -11.57 22.06
N SER A 117 0.70 -12.35 21.06
CA SER A 117 -0.06 -13.46 20.51
C SER A 117 -1.38 -13.09 19.81
N ALA A 118 -1.79 -11.83 19.69
CA ALA A 118 -3.06 -11.48 19.05
C ALA A 118 -2.97 -11.44 17.51
N VAL A 119 -1.77 -11.28 16.95
CA VAL A 119 -1.55 -11.01 15.53
C VAL A 119 -1.53 -12.27 14.67
N LEU A 120 -2.25 -12.24 13.55
CA LEU A 120 -2.12 -13.19 12.44
C LEU A 120 -1.34 -12.54 11.29
N GLY A 121 -0.68 -13.36 10.47
CA GLY A 121 -0.10 -12.88 9.21
C GLY A 121 -1.17 -12.73 8.14
N ALA A 122 -0.98 -11.80 7.21
CA ALA A 122 -1.88 -11.64 6.08
C ALA A 122 -1.21 -11.10 4.81
N VAL A 123 -1.68 -11.59 3.66
CA VAL A 123 -1.38 -11.09 2.32
C VAL A 123 -2.70 -10.70 1.67
N VAL A 124 -2.92 -9.39 1.54
CA VAL A 124 -4.15 -8.85 0.92
C VAL A 124 -3.86 -8.27 -0.46
N LYS A 125 -4.61 -8.68 -1.48
CA LYS A 125 -4.52 -8.15 -2.84
C LYS A 125 -5.86 -7.52 -3.22
N VAL A 126 -5.85 -6.20 -3.34
CA VAL A 126 -7.01 -5.41 -3.79
C VAL A 126 -6.51 -4.15 -4.50
N ALA A 127 -7.19 -3.74 -5.57
CA ALA A 127 -6.92 -2.50 -6.28
C ALA A 127 -7.93 -1.41 -5.88
N ALA A 128 -7.86 -0.98 -4.61
CA ALA A 128 -8.76 0.01 -4.04
C ALA A 128 -8.09 1.38 -3.88
N GLN A 129 -8.82 2.45 -4.19
CA GLN A 129 -8.38 3.83 -3.99
C GLN A 129 -9.48 4.65 -3.31
N LEU A 130 -9.10 5.57 -2.43
CA LEU A 130 -10.00 6.56 -1.87
C LEU A 130 -9.97 7.80 -2.76
N THR A 131 -11.13 8.20 -3.27
CA THR A 131 -11.28 9.42 -4.07
C THR A 131 -11.27 10.66 -3.18
N PRO A 132 -11.01 11.86 -3.74
CA PRO A 132 -11.01 13.11 -2.97
C PRO A 132 -12.34 13.43 -2.28
N ASP A 133 -13.46 13.00 -2.85
CA ASP A 133 -14.81 13.14 -2.28
C ASP A 133 -15.13 12.06 -1.22
N GLY A 134 -14.17 11.17 -0.90
CA GLY A 134 -14.29 10.22 0.19
C GLY A 134 -14.95 8.89 -0.17
N ALA A 135 -15.24 8.64 -1.46
CA ALA A 135 -15.69 7.34 -1.96
C ALA A 135 -14.52 6.38 -2.18
N THR A 136 -14.78 5.08 -2.14
CA THR A 136 -13.79 4.05 -2.48
C THR A 136 -14.04 3.54 -3.90
N THR A 137 -13.05 3.62 -4.77
CA THR A 137 -13.09 2.99 -6.09
C THR A 137 -12.27 1.71 -6.10
N VAL A 138 -12.80 0.65 -6.70
CA VAL A 138 -12.11 -0.63 -6.88
C VAL A 138 -12.03 -0.96 -8.36
N SER A 139 -10.80 -1.08 -8.87
CA SER A 139 -10.53 -1.18 -10.31
C SER A 139 -10.29 -2.61 -10.81
N ALA A 140 -10.43 -3.60 -9.93
CA ALA A 140 -10.30 -5.02 -10.26
C ALA A 140 -11.41 -5.82 -9.54
N PRO A 141 -11.90 -6.92 -10.14
CA PRO A 141 -12.93 -7.74 -9.51
C PRO A 141 -12.39 -8.46 -8.28
N GLY A 142 -13.16 -8.44 -7.20
CA GLY A 142 -12.89 -9.15 -5.96
C GLY A 142 -11.64 -8.70 -5.19
N ALA A 143 -11.30 -9.47 -4.16
CA ALA A 143 -10.04 -9.36 -3.42
C ALA A 143 -9.55 -10.74 -3.01
N SER A 144 -8.23 -10.92 -2.95
CA SER A 144 -7.60 -12.15 -2.46
C SER A 144 -6.97 -11.88 -1.10
N LEU A 145 -7.20 -12.80 -0.16
CA LEU A 145 -6.67 -12.78 1.19
C LEU A 145 -6.02 -14.14 1.47
N GLU A 146 -4.76 -14.13 1.84
CA GLU A 146 -4.12 -15.28 2.46
C GLU A 146 -3.83 -14.92 3.91
N ILE A 147 -4.24 -15.75 4.86
CA ILE A 147 -4.05 -15.55 6.30
C ILE A 147 -3.39 -16.77 6.92
N GLY A 148 -2.68 -16.59 8.03
CA GLY A 148 -2.06 -17.72 8.74
C GLY A 148 -1.44 -17.34 10.07
N GLU A 149 -1.12 -18.36 10.86
CA GLU A 149 -0.32 -18.20 12.07
C GLU A 149 1.14 -17.86 11.73
N LEU A 150 1.77 -17.00 12.53
CA LEU A 150 3.15 -16.57 12.26
C LEU A 150 4.16 -17.72 12.37
N ASP A 151 3.93 -18.67 13.27
CA ASP A 151 4.75 -19.88 13.43
C ASP A 151 4.17 -21.11 12.71
N GLY A 152 3.17 -20.88 11.85
CA GLY A 152 2.41 -21.92 11.14
C GLY A 152 1.40 -22.65 12.02
N GLY A 153 0.71 -23.61 11.42
CA GLY A 153 -0.30 -24.43 12.09
C GLY A 153 -1.73 -23.91 11.98
N HIS A 154 -2.67 -24.76 12.39
CA HIS A 154 -4.11 -24.56 12.20
C HIS A 154 -4.81 -24.43 13.55
N THR A 155 -4.99 -23.20 14.02
CA THR A 155 -5.66 -22.89 15.29
C THR A 155 -7.16 -22.68 15.10
N ALA A 156 -7.92 -22.73 16.20
CA ALA A 156 -9.35 -22.39 16.17
C ALA A 156 -9.57 -20.94 15.70
N ARG A 157 -8.81 -19.98 16.24
CA ARG A 157 -8.91 -18.56 15.84
C ARG A 157 -8.64 -18.33 14.36
N LEU A 158 -7.71 -19.08 13.76
CA LEU A 158 -7.40 -18.94 12.32
C LEU A 158 -8.57 -19.45 11.48
N ARG A 159 -9.17 -20.59 11.85
CA ARG A 159 -10.37 -21.10 11.20
C ARG A 159 -11.56 -20.15 11.35
N ASP A 160 -11.79 -19.65 12.56
CA ASP A 160 -12.88 -18.71 12.85
C ASP A 160 -12.70 -17.40 12.07
N THR A 161 -11.46 -16.92 11.95
CA THR A 161 -11.11 -15.75 11.13
C THR A 161 -11.38 -16.01 9.65
N ALA A 162 -10.95 -17.16 9.11
CA ALA A 162 -11.22 -17.53 7.72
C ALA A 162 -12.72 -17.59 7.44
N ALA A 163 -13.50 -18.24 8.32
CA ALA A 163 -14.95 -18.36 8.20
C ALA A 163 -15.67 -17.00 8.32
N ALA A 164 -15.15 -16.07 9.12
CA ALA A 164 -15.69 -14.71 9.23
C ALA A 164 -15.44 -13.88 7.94
N LEU A 165 -14.32 -14.13 7.26
CA LEU A 165 -13.93 -13.47 6.02
C LEU A 165 -14.50 -14.14 4.77
N ASP A 166 -14.98 -15.38 4.86
CA ASP A 166 -15.59 -16.10 3.74
C ASP A 166 -16.94 -15.48 3.36
N VAL A 167 -16.90 -14.59 2.38
CA VAL A 167 -18.05 -13.87 1.82
C VAL A 167 -17.84 -13.66 0.32
N VAL A 168 -18.94 -13.48 -0.42
CA VAL A 168 -18.88 -13.25 -1.88
C VAL A 168 -17.96 -12.08 -2.22
N GLY A 169 -17.05 -12.32 -3.16
CA GLY A 169 -16.09 -11.33 -3.64
C GLY A 169 -14.71 -11.43 -2.97
N PHE A 170 -14.56 -12.24 -1.92
CA PHE A 170 -13.25 -12.56 -1.35
C PHE A 170 -12.82 -13.98 -1.72
N ASP A 171 -11.56 -14.11 -2.10
CA ASP A 171 -10.85 -15.38 -2.21
C ASP A 171 -9.97 -15.52 -0.97
N VAL A 172 -10.44 -16.28 0.03
CA VAL A 172 -9.78 -16.46 1.33
C VAL A 172 -9.05 -17.79 1.37
N GLN A 173 -7.74 -17.74 1.63
CA GLN A 173 -6.86 -18.89 1.72
C GLN A 173 -6.19 -18.94 3.10
N VAL A 174 -6.08 -20.14 3.66
CA VAL A 174 -5.34 -20.37 4.91
C VAL A 174 -3.97 -20.93 4.57
N SER A 175 -2.93 -20.35 5.17
CA SER A 175 -1.52 -20.66 4.84
C SER A 175 -0.75 -21.13 6.06
N ASP A 176 -0.10 -22.29 5.91
CA ASP A 176 0.90 -22.78 6.87
C ASP A 176 2.21 -21.99 6.84
N ARG A 177 2.38 -21.10 5.85
CA ARG A 177 3.65 -20.43 5.54
C ARG A 177 3.44 -18.95 5.27
N ILE A 178 2.54 -18.32 6.01
CA ILE A 178 2.11 -16.95 5.75
C ILE A 178 3.26 -15.94 5.69
N LEU A 179 4.28 -16.09 6.54
CA LEU A 179 5.47 -15.23 6.50
C LEU A 179 6.23 -15.32 5.17
N THR A 180 6.33 -16.52 4.59
CA THR A 180 6.94 -16.71 3.26
C THR A 180 6.12 -15.94 2.21
N SER A 181 4.80 -16.07 2.23
CA SER A 181 3.91 -15.38 1.31
C SER A 181 3.98 -13.85 1.46
N MET A 182 4.07 -13.35 2.70
CA MET A 182 4.28 -11.92 2.98
C MET A 182 5.62 -11.43 2.43
N TRP A 183 6.71 -12.18 2.60
CA TRP A 183 8.01 -11.85 2.02
C TRP A 183 7.99 -11.87 0.49
N HIS A 184 7.31 -12.82 -0.14
CA HIS A 184 7.14 -12.84 -1.59
C HIS A 184 6.41 -11.59 -2.10
N LYS A 185 5.29 -11.22 -1.45
CA LYS A 185 4.56 -9.99 -1.76
C LYS A 185 5.43 -8.76 -1.54
N TRP A 186 6.21 -8.73 -0.46
CA TRP A 186 7.12 -7.62 -0.18
C TRP A 186 8.20 -7.47 -1.26
N VAL A 187 8.85 -8.56 -1.68
CA VAL A 187 9.85 -8.55 -2.76
C VAL A 187 9.21 -8.01 -4.05
N PHE A 188 8.01 -8.45 -4.39
CA PHE A 188 7.27 -7.95 -5.55
C PHE A 188 7.03 -6.43 -5.46
N ILE A 189 6.47 -5.94 -4.35
CA ILE A 189 6.15 -4.52 -4.17
C ILE A 189 7.43 -3.67 -4.14
N ALA A 190 8.44 -4.09 -3.37
CA ALA A 190 9.70 -3.37 -3.24
C ALA A 190 10.40 -3.23 -4.61
N THR A 191 10.45 -4.32 -5.38
CA THR A 191 11.07 -4.34 -6.71
C THR A 191 10.30 -3.44 -7.68
N THR A 192 9.00 -3.69 -7.85
CA THR A 192 8.17 -2.97 -8.82
C THR A 192 8.08 -1.48 -8.50
N THR A 193 7.89 -1.12 -7.24
CA THR A 193 7.83 0.28 -6.80
C THR A 193 9.18 0.97 -7.03
N THR A 194 10.29 0.33 -6.67
CA THR A 194 11.64 0.89 -6.89
C THR A 194 11.89 1.17 -8.36
N ILE A 195 11.59 0.20 -9.24
CA ILE A 195 11.73 0.36 -10.70
C ILE A 195 10.88 1.53 -11.19
N THR A 196 9.58 1.54 -10.89
CA THR A 196 8.66 2.56 -11.41
C THR A 196 8.96 3.97 -10.87
N CYS A 197 9.44 4.07 -9.63
CA CYS A 197 9.81 5.35 -9.03
C CYS A 197 11.14 5.89 -9.58
N ILE A 198 12.14 5.04 -9.80
CA ILE A 198 13.42 5.49 -10.38
C ILE A 198 13.22 5.88 -11.84
N ALA A 199 12.53 5.03 -12.61
CA ALA A 199 12.33 5.24 -14.04
C ALA A 199 11.26 6.29 -14.37
N GLN A 200 10.41 6.67 -13.41
CA GLN A 200 9.23 7.52 -13.63
C GLN A 200 8.32 7.00 -14.76
N GLY A 201 8.23 5.68 -14.87
CA GLY A 201 7.51 4.96 -15.94
C GLY A 201 6.89 3.66 -15.44
N THR A 202 6.15 2.99 -16.31
CA THR A 202 5.61 1.66 -16.02
C THR A 202 6.69 0.59 -16.10
N ILE A 203 6.42 -0.59 -15.53
CA ILE A 203 7.31 -1.75 -15.68
C ILE A 203 7.50 -2.10 -17.16
N GLY A 204 6.44 -1.95 -17.98
CA GLY A 204 6.51 -2.17 -19.42
C GLY A 204 7.44 -1.18 -20.12
N ASP A 205 7.39 0.10 -19.75
CA ASP A 205 8.30 1.12 -20.31
C ASP A 205 9.76 0.80 -20.01
N VAL A 206 10.03 0.33 -18.79
CA VAL A 206 11.39 -0.08 -18.39
C VAL A 206 11.81 -1.35 -19.11
N ALA A 207 10.94 -2.34 -19.25
CA ALA A 207 11.27 -3.59 -19.94
C ALA A 207 11.53 -3.40 -21.45
N ALA A 208 10.94 -2.37 -22.06
CA ALA A 208 11.06 -2.10 -23.49
C ALA A 208 12.40 -1.47 -23.91
N VAL A 209 13.15 -0.88 -22.98
CA VAL A 209 14.45 -0.25 -23.29
C VAL A 209 15.62 -1.22 -23.16
N SER A 210 16.66 -1.01 -23.97
CA SER A 210 17.90 -1.80 -23.88
C SER A 210 18.51 -1.72 -22.47
N GLY A 211 18.86 -2.86 -21.89
CA GLY A 211 19.37 -2.97 -20.51
C GLY A 211 18.29 -2.93 -19.42
N GLY A 212 17.03 -2.61 -19.74
CA GLY A 212 15.95 -2.49 -18.77
C GLY A 212 15.62 -3.78 -18.01
N LYS A 213 15.64 -4.92 -18.70
CA LYS A 213 15.51 -6.23 -18.07
C LYS A 213 16.64 -6.51 -17.07
N GLY A 214 17.88 -6.21 -17.45
CA GLY A 214 19.04 -6.39 -16.56
C GLY A 214 18.96 -5.52 -15.31
N PHE A 215 18.49 -4.28 -15.47
CA PHE A 215 18.20 -3.39 -14.33
C PHE A 215 17.11 -3.96 -13.42
N ALA A 216 15.98 -4.43 -13.99
CA ALA A 216 14.89 -5.02 -13.22
C ALA A 216 15.33 -6.29 -12.46
N ASP A 217 16.11 -7.16 -13.11
CA ASP A 217 16.66 -8.38 -12.53
C ASP A 217 17.62 -8.05 -11.37
N ALA A 218 18.44 -6.99 -11.49
CA ALA A 218 19.34 -6.55 -10.42
C ALA A 218 18.57 -6.02 -9.19
N VAL A 219 17.53 -5.20 -9.40
CA VAL A 219 16.69 -4.70 -8.30
C VAL A 219 15.95 -5.85 -7.61
N LEU A 220 15.43 -6.81 -8.39
CA LEU A 220 14.78 -8.01 -7.85
C LEU A 220 15.75 -8.84 -6.99
N ALA A 221 16.97 -9.06 -7.49
CA ALA A 221 18.00 -9.81 -6.77
C ALA A 221 18.35 -9.15 -5.42
N GLU A 222 18.46 -7.82 -5.38
CA GLU A 222 18.71 -7.09 -4.13
C GLU A 222 17.56 -7.26 -3.13
N ALA A 223 16.30 -7.08 -3.57
CA ALA A 223 15.14 -7.28 -2.72
C ALA A 223 15.05 -8.72 -2.20
N ALA A 224 15.29 -9.72 -3.05
CA ALA A 224 15.34 -11.13 -2.66
C ALA A 224 16.44 -11.42 -1.63
N ALA A 225 17.62 -10.82 -1.78
CA ALA A 225 18.72 -10.98 -0.83
C ALA A 225 18.38 -10.42 0.56
N VAL A 226 17.70 -9.27 0.64
CA VAL A 226 17.22 -8.68 1.90
C VAL A 226 16.19 -9.59 2.58
N SER A 227 15.22 -10.08 1.80
CA SER A 227 14.23 -11.05 2.28
C SER A 227 14.90 -12.31 2.85
N GLY A 228 15.82 -12.91 2.10
CA GLY A 228 16.57 -14.08 2.54
C GLY A 228 17.36 -13.84 3.85
N ALA A 229 18.00 -12.68 3.99
CA ALA A 229 18.74 -12.33 5.20
C ALA A 229 17.82 -12.15 6.42
N ARG A 230 16.70 -11.45 6.27
CA ARG A 230 15.73 -11.22 7.36
C ARG A 230 15.05 -12.51 7.81
N ARG A 231 14.66 -13.39 6.88
CA ARG A 231 14.09 -14.70 7.19
C ARG A 231 15.06 -15.58 7.99
N ARG A 232 16.35 -15.57 7.64
CA ARG A 232 17.39 -16.27 8.40
C ARG A 232 17.51 -15.75 9.84
N LEU A 233 17.48 -14.43 10.04
CA LEU A 233 17.50 -13.84 11.39
C LEU A 233 16.28 -14.25 12.22
N ARG A 234 15.08 -14.25 11.63
CA ARG A 234 13.85 -14.68 12.33
C ARG A 234 13.91 -16.15 12.73
N ARG A 235 14.40 -17.03 11.85
CA ARG A 235 14.63 -18.44 12.17
C ARG A 235 15.65 -18.63 13.30
N ALA A 236 16.74 -17.86 13.29
CA ALA A 236 17.75 -17.89 14.34
C ALA A 236 17.20 -17.43 15.70
N ALA A 237 16.17 -16.57 15.71
CA ALA A 237 15.45 -16.15 16.91
C ALA A 237 14.39 -17.17 17.39
N GLY A 238 14.30 -18.36 16.77
CA GLY A 238 13.41 -19.45 17.19
C GLY A 238 12.06 -19.49 16.47
N HIS A 239 11.77 -18.56 15.55
CA HIS A 239 10.51 -18.60 14.79
C HIS A 239 10.52 -19.68 13.70
N ARG A 240 9.42 -20.42 13.59
CA ARG A 240 9.24 -21.42 12.53
C ARG A 240 8.82 -20.73 11.25
N ASP A 241 9.78 -20.51 10.35
CA ASP A 241 9.48 -20.19 8.96
C ASP A 241 9.74 -21.47 8.15
N ALA A 242 8.74 -22.12 7.57
CA ALA A 242 9.00 -23.27 6.71
C ALA A 242 9.45 -22.79 5.33
N GLY A 243 10.48 -23.44 4.77
CA GLY A 243 10.80 -23.55 3.33
C GLY A 243 11.57 -22.44 2.59
N GLY A 244 12.18 -22.86 1.49
CA GLY A 244 13.09 -22.10 0.62
C GLY A 244 12.40 -21.14 -0.34
N PHE A 245 13.21 -20.24 -0.88
CA PHE A 245 12.84 -19.24 -1.89
C PHE A 245 13.03 -19.86 -3.28
N ALA A 246 11.94 -20.09 -4.00
CA ALA A 246 11.99 -20.46 -5.41
C ALA A 246 11.29 -19.35 -6.21
N LEU A 247 12.08 -18.55 -6.94
CA LEU A 247 11.55 -17.62 -7.93
C LEU A 247 10.93 -18.46 -9.06
N ARG A 248 9.61 -18.57 -9.11
CA ARG A 248 8.97 -18.83 -10.40
C ARG A 248 8.87 -17.49 -11.12
N PRO A 249 9.21 -17.43 -12.43
CA PRO A 249 8.90 -16.26 -13.24
C PRO A 249 7.44 -15.92 -13.07
N VAL A 250 7.15 -14.67 -12.71
CA VAL A 250 5.78 -14.16 -12.75
C VAL A 250 5.48 -13.96 -14.23
N ASP A 251 4.63 -14.82 -14.80
CA ASP A 251 3.99 -14.51 -16.07
C ASP A 251 3.16 -13.24 -15.84
N VAL A 252 3.60 -12.14 -16.45
CA VAL A 252 2.83 -10.89 -16.51
C VAL A 252 1.90 -11.06 -17.70
N PRO A 253 0.59 -11.28 -17.50
CA PRO A 253 -0.33 -11.37 -18.64
C PRO A 253 -0.35 -10.00 -19.32
N GLY A 254 0.00 -9.99 -20.60
CA GLY A 254 0.05 -8.79 -21.42
C GLY A 254 -1.32 -8.12 -21.54
N ARG A 255 -1.58 -7.14 -20.68
CA ARG A 255 -2.45 -5.99 -20.96
C ARG A 255 -1.85 -4.76 -20.25
N PRO A 256 -1.83 -3.58 -20.89
CA PRO A 256 -1.37 -2.35 -20.25
C PRO A 256 -2.40 -1.89 -19.20
N GLY A 257 -2.39 -2.52 -18.04
CA GLY A 257 -3.04 -2.02 -16.84
C GLY A 257 -2.05 -1.16 -16.08
N ARG A 258 -2.41 0.09 -15.78
CA ARG A 258 -1.65 0.91 -14.83
C ARG A 258 -1.61 0.18 -13.50
N ALA A 259 -0.45 -0.32 -13.09
CA ALA A 259 -0.24 -0.74 -11.71
C ALA A 259 -0.62 0.45 -10.81
N ALA A 260 -1.44 0.22 -9.79
CA ALA A 260 -1.91 1.23 -8.83
C ALA A 260 -0.77 1.88 -8.00
N HIS A 261 0.50 1.59 -8.32
CA HIS A 261 1.69 2.18 -7.72
C HIS A 261 2.37 3.22 -8.64
N GLY A 262 1.88 3.38 -9.88
CA GLY A 262 2.35 4.38 -10.85
C GLY A 262 1.74 5.77 -10.71
N GLY A 263 1.49 6.24 -9.48
CA GLY A 263 1.18 7.64 -9.27
C GLY A 263 2.45 8.46 -9.52
N ARG A 264 2.45 9.41 -10.45
CA ARG A 264 3.53 10.41 -10.54
C ARG A 264 3.75 10.97 -9.14
N ALA A 265 5.00 10.99 -8.67
CA ALA A 265 5.36 11.65 -7.43
C ALA A 265 4.85 13.10 -7.51
N ARG A 266 3.82 13.43 -6.73
CA ARG A 266 3.31 14.80 -6.61
C ARG A 266 4.20 15.52 -5.59
N PRO A 267 4.65 16.76 -5.85
CA PRO A 267 5.37 17.54 -4.86
C PRO A 267 4.56 17.61 -3.56
N GLY A 268 5.16 17.20 -2.43
CA GLY A 268 4.57 17.36 -1.09
C GLY A 268 3.81 16.16 -0.49
N LEU A 269 3.66 15.02 -1.17
CA LEU A 269 3.10 13.79 -0.57
C LEU A 269 4.20 12.75 -0.28
N PRO A 270 4.15 12.03 0.87
CA PRO A 270 5.08 10.94 1.15
C PRO A 270 4.99 9.86 0.07
N CYS A 271 6.14 9.47 -0.49
CA CYS A 271 6.23 8.43 -1.51
C CYS A 271 5.92 7.04 -0.89
N PRO A 272 5.03 6.24 -1.49
CA PRO A 272 4.79 4.84 -1.06
C PRO A 272 6.08 3.99 -1.02
N CYS A 273 7.09 4.40 -1.80
CA CYS A 273 8.40 3.79 -1.84
C CYS A 273 9.12 3.80 -0.48
N GLY A 274 8.92 4.79 0.38
CA GLY A 274 9.56 4.85 1.70
C GLY A 274 9.16 3.67 2.60
N GLU A 275 7.96 3.13 2.42
CA GLU A 275 7.40 2.06 3.25
C GLU A 275 7.91 0.68 2.82
N ALA A 276 7.85 0.36 1.52
CA ALA A 276 8.32 -0.92 1.00
C ALA A 276 9.86 -1.02 0.96
N THR A 277 10.58 0.08 0.76
CA THR A 277 12.05 0.08 0.66
C THR A 277 12.78 0.34 1.98
N ARG A 278 12.07 0.66 3.08
CA ARG A 278 12.68 0.88 4.41
C ARG A 278 13.60 -0.27 4.84
N PRO A 279 13.23 -1.55 4.66
CA PRO A 279 14.12 -2.66 4.99
C PRO A 279 15.37 -2.74 4.10
N VAL A 280 15.26 -2.34 2.82
CA VAL A 280 16.39 -2.28 1.87
C VAL A 280 17.37 -1.19 2.28
N ARG A 281 16.89 0.04 2.54
CA ARG A 281 17.74 1.16 3.01
C ARG A 281 18.45 0.82 4.31
N SER A 282 17.72 0.30 5.29
CA SER A 282 18.28 -0.06 6.60
C SER A 282 19.30 -1.20 6.52
N ALA A 283 19.13 -2.15 5.57
CA ALA A 283 20.12 -3.21 5.32
C ALA A 283 21.36 -2.71 4.56
N ALA A 284 21.18 -1.79 3.60
CA ALA A 284 22.28 -1.14 2.90
C ALA A 284 23.12 -0.24 3.83
N GLU A 285 22.48 0.49 4.75
CA GLU A 285 23.14 1.30 5.77
C GLU A 285 23.94 0.43 6.76
N ARG A 286 23.42 -0.72 7.18
CA ARG A 286 24.17 -1.68 8.03
C ARG A 286 25.36 -2.33 7.32
N ARG A 287 25.34 -2.44 5.98
CA ARG A 287 26.48 -2.92 5.17
C ARG A 287 27.54 -1.84 4.97
N ARG A 288 27.16 -0.57 5.03
CA ARG A 288 28.07 0.57 5.03
C ARG A 288 28.52 0.85 6.47
N GLY A 289 29.45 0.03 6.97
CA GLY A 289 30.21 0.39 8.17
C GLY A 289 30.92 1.74 7.99
N PRO A 290 31.32 2.42 9.09
CA PRO A 290 32.05 3.67 8.97
C PRO A 290 33.35 3.46 8.17
N PRO A 291 33.80 4.45 7.39
CA PRO A 291 35.06 4.33 6.68
C PRO A 291 36.20 4.06 7.67
N PRO A 292 37.18 3.21 7.32
CA PRO A 292 38.32 2.97 8.19
C PRO A 292 39.08 4.30 8.38
N GLY A 293 39.11 4.80 9.62
CA GLY A 293 39.87 6.00 9.99
C GLY A 293 39.12 7.07 10.79
N ALA A 294 37.81 6.97 11.01
CA ALA A 294 37.10 7.95 11.84
C ALA A 294 37.25 7.63 13.34
N GLN A 295 38.30 8.18 13.98
CA GLN A 295 38.38 8.23 15.45
C GLN A 295 37.30 9.19 16.00
N PRO A 296 36.57 8.83 17.07
CA PRO A 296 35.64 9.74 17.71
C PRO A 296 36.41 10.85 18.44
N ALA A 297 36.15 12.10 18.07
CA ALA A 297 36.69 13.26 18.76
C ALA A 297 36.29 13.23 20.25
N ARG A 298 37.29 13.25 21.13
CA ARG A 298 37.13 13.37 22.58
C ARG A 298 36.38 14.66 22.88
N ARG A 299 35.21 14.55 23.51
CA ARG A 299 34.53 15.70 24.12
C ARG A 299 35.24 16.05 25.43
N GLU A 300 36.06 17.08 25.42
CA GLU A 300 36.47 17.76 26.65
C GLU A 300 35.25 18.44 27.28
N ARG A 301 35.06 18.21 28.57
CA ARG A 301 34.07 18.89 29.41
C ARG A 301 34.67 20.21 29.86
N LEU A 302 33.96 21.32 29.66
CA LEU A 302 34.19 22.59 30.36
C LEU A 302 33.01 22.88 31.31
N PRO A 303 33.28 23.49 32.48
CA PRO A 303 32.36 23.49 33.63
C PRO A 303 31.28 24.59 33.58
N ALA A 304 30.29 24.41 34.45
CA ALA A 304 29.08 25.22 34.60
C ALA A 304 29.32 26.60 35.23
N GLY A 305 28.52 27.60 34.81
CA GLY A 305 28.36 28.85 35.55
C GLY A 305 27.62 29.96 34.80
N LEU A 306 26.53 30.44 35.41
CA LEU A 306 25.87 31.76 35.27
C LEU A 306 24.84 31.99 34.13
N ARG A 307 23.57 32.11 34.56
CA ARG A 307 22.51 32.92 33.91
C ARG A 307 22.61 34.37 34.43
N PRO A 308 22.28 35.40 33.61
CA PRO A 308 20.92 36.00 33.59
C PRO A 308 20.44 36.30 32.15
N GLY A 309 19.16 36.38 31.78
CA GLY A 309 18.14 37.34 32.22
C GLY A 309 18.13 38.58 31.30
N GLY A 310 17.11 38.75 30.43
CA GLY A 310 16.90 40.01 29.68
C GLY A 310 16.21 39.87 28.31
N ARG A 311 15.22 40.72 28.06
CA ARG A 311 14.32 40.78 26.89
C ARG A 311 14.97 41.41 25.63
N GLN A 312 14.40 41.03 24.47
CA GLN A 312 14.44 41.52 23.05
C GLN A 312 14.89 42.99 22.75
N PRO A 313 15.16 43.45 21.48
CA PRO A 313 14.70 42.96 20.15
C PRO A 313 15.68 43.07 18.93
N ASN A 314 15.18 42.61 17.77
CA ASN A 314 15.68 42.68 16.38
C ASN A 314 16.64 43.81 15.98
N VAL A 315 17.75 43.47 15.30
CA VAL A 315 18.36 44.29 14.25
C VAL A 315 19.00 43.40 13.17
N ARG A 316 18.64 43.66 11.90
CA ARG A 316 19.28 43.14 10.68
C ARG A 316 20.76 43.57 10.62
N ARG A 317 21.67 42.70 10.22
CA ARG A 317 22.84 43.11 9.42
C ARG A 317 23.42 41.99 8.57
N THR A 318 23.33 42.24 7.27
CA THR A 318 24.03 41.61 6.16
C THR A 318 25.48 42.14 6.10
N ALA A 319 26.44 41.26 5.80
CA ALA A 319 27.72 41.54 5.12
C ALA A 319 28.18 40.18 4.54
N LEU A 320 28.29 39.95 3.22
CA LEU A 320 29.30 40.43 2.24
C LEU A 320 30.73 40.32 2.80
N ALA A 321 31.76 39.84 2.10
CA ALA A 321 31.96 39.31 0.75
C ALA A 321 33.40 38.74 0.73
N ALA A 322 33.71 37.82 -0.17
CA ALA A 322 34.66 37.99 -1.30
C ALA A 322 35.65 36.80 -1.21
N ALA A 323 36.15 36.20 -2.28
CA ALA A 323 36.56 36.65 -3.60
C ALA A 323 36.60 35.38 -4.52
N SER A 324 36.66 35.37 -5.85
CA SER A 324 36.72 36.31 -6.98
C SER A 324 36.80 35.39 -8.22
N SER A 325 35.82 35.36 -9.12
CA SER A 325 35.78 36.06 -10.42
C SER A 325 36.96 35.80 -11.39
N GLY A 326 36.65 35.23 -12.56
CA GLY A 326 37.46 35.28 -13.79
C GLY A 326 36.78 34.56 -14.98
N PRO A 327 36.73 35.13 -16.20
CA PRO A 327 35.61 34.96 -17.13
C PRO A 327 35.88 33.98 -18.28
N ARG A 328 34.85 33.36 -18.88
CA ARG A 328 34.92 32.81 -20.25
C ARG A 328 33.63 33.06 -21.06
N ARG A 329 33.88 33.50 -22.29
CA ARG A 329 33.01 34.04 -23.36
C ARG A 329 32.04 33.01 -23.97
N PRO A 330 31.00 33.47 -24.70
CA PRO A 330 30.09 32.62 -25.48
C PRO A 330 30.66 32.28 -26.87
N VAL A 331 30.27 31.13 -27.42
CA VAL A 331 30.57 30.71 -28.81
C VAL A 331 29.23 30.49 -29.55
N PRO A 332 29.09 30.91 -30.83
CA PRO A 332 27.80 30.96 -31.54
C PRO A 332 27.55 29.82 -32.55
N GLY A 333 26.28 29.68 -32.95
CA GLY A 333 25.81 29.01 -34.18
C GLY A 333 24.88 27.81 -33.93
N ARG A 334 23.74 27.61 -34.61
CA ARG A 334 23.02 28.34 -35.67
C ARG A 334 21.59 27.76 -35.72
N PHE A 335 20.62 28.62 -36.00
CA PHE A 335 19.19 28.34 -36.19
C PHE A 335 18.90 27.51 -37.45
N LEU A 336 17.85 26.68 -37.39
CA LEU A 336 16.88 26.49 -38.49
C LEU A 336 15.48 26.23 -37.88
N THR A 337 14.57 27.20 -38.06
CA THR A 337 13.10 27.04 -38.17
C THR A 337 12.70 27.55 -39.57
N PRO A 338 11.59 27.07 -40.16
CA PRO A 338 10.25 27.65 -39.97
C PRO A 338 9.18 26.53 -39.79
N GLY A 339 7.97 26.68 -39.28
CA GLY A 339 7.04 27.80 -39.09
C GLY A 339 5.62 27.18 -39.16
N GLU A 340 4.83 27.34 -38.09
CA GLU A 340 3.42 27.78 -38.07
C GLU A 340 2.47 27.35 -39.23
N HIS A 341 1.21 26.93 -39.07
CA HIS A 341 0.23 27.00 -37.98
C HIS A 341 -1.07 26.29 -38.47
N LEU A 342 -1.95 25.95 -37.52
CA LEU A 342 -3.44 25.96 -37.59
C LEU A 342 -4.27 24.70 -37.94
N ARG A 343 -5.14 24.39 -36.94
CA ARG A 343 -6.54 23.90 -36.97
C ARG A 343 -6.78 22.40 -37.23
N SER A 344 -7.08 21.62 -36.18
CA SER A 344 -8.43 21.38 -35.60
C SER A 344 -9.42 20.66 -36.54
N ARG A 345 -9.70 19.38 -36.23
CA ARG A 345 -10.94 18.59 -36.44
C ARG A 345 -10.62 17.21 -35.85
N GLY A 346 -11.26 16.71 -34.80
CA GLY A 346 -12.70 16.61 -34.59
C GLY A 346 -13.16 15.23 -35.06
N CYS A 347 -12.81 14.17 -34.33
CA CYS A 347 -13.31 12.82 -34.59
C CYS A 347 -14.68 12.67 -33.92
N GLY A 348 -15.71 13.12 -34.61
CA GLY A 348 -17.11 12.90 -34.26
C GLY A 348 -17.70 11.81 -35.14
N SER A 349 -17.95 10.64 -34.56
CA SER A 349 -18.77 9.58 -35.14
C SER A 349 -20.23 10.02 -35.22
N ARG A 350 -20.81 10.07 -36.43
CA ARG A 350 -22.25 9.97 -36.63
C ARG A 350 -22.57 8.97 -37.73
N ALA A 351 -23.50 8.09 -37.38
CA ALA A 351 -24.17 7.12 -38.20
C ALA A 351 -25.03 7.77 -39.30
N GLY A 352 -25.35 6.99 -40.33
CA GLY A 352 -26.48 7.28 -41.22
C GLY A 352 -26.52 6.41 -42.48
N ALA A 353 -27.46 5.45 -42.49
CA ALA A 353 -28.21 4.87 -43.62
C ALA A 353 -27.43 4.21 -44.78
N GLY A 354 -27.85 3.12 -45.43
CA GLY A 354 -29.11 2.38 -45.45
C GLY A 354 -29.26 1.68 -46.83
N ARG A 355 -30.06 0.59 -46.87
CA ARG A 355 -30.50 -0.20 -48.06
C ARG A 355 -29.43 -1.12 -48.69
N ALA A 356 -29.69 -2.33 -49.19
CA ALA A 356 -30.88 -3.16 -49.47
C ALA A 356 -30.43 -4.65 -49.29
N GLY A 357 -31.23 -5.66 -48.97
CA GLY A 357 -32.56 -6.04 -49.45
C GLY A 357 -32.43 -7.17 -50.49
N ARG A 358 -32.68 -8.44 -50.06
CA ARG A 358 -33.05 -9.69 -50.79
C ARG A 358 -32.43 -10.89 -50.04
N GLY A 359 -33.09 -12.01 -49.75
CA GLY A 359 -34.42 -12.46 -50.13
C GLY A 359 -34.86 -13.70 -49.32
N ARG A 360 -36.19 -13.84 -49.32
CA ARG A 360 -37.11 -14.91 -48.87
C ARG A 360 -36.59 -16.35 -48.75
N ARG A 361 -37.17 -17.03 -47.75
CA ARG A 361 -37.87 -18.36 -47.70
C ARG A 361 -37.45 -19.02 -46.38
N GLY A 362 -38.30 -19.45 -45.45
CA GLY A 362 -39.73 -19.76 -45.45
C GLY A 362 -39.89 -21.11 -44.75
N ARG A 363 -40.53 -21.15 -43.57
CA ARG A 363 -41.42 -22.21 -43.03
C ARG A 363 -41.57 -22.10 -41.50
N ARG A 364 -42.82 -21.90 -41.09
CA ARG A 364 -43.42 -22.19 -39.76
C ARG A 364 -43.70 -23.71 -39.65
N PRO A 365 -44.31 -24.24 -38.56
CA PRO A 365 -44.07 -24.05 -37.11
C PRO A 365 -44.07 -25.40 -36.33
N SER A 366 -44.04 -25.28 -34.99
CA SER A 366 -44.74 -26.14 -34.00
C SER A 366 -43.96 -27.28 -33.28
N PRO A 367 -44.43 -27.71 -32.08
CA PRO A 367 -43.61 -27.74 -30.86
C PRO A 367 -43.63 -29.14 -30.18
N ARG A 368 -43.27 -29.20 -28.88
CA ARG A 368 -43.17 -30.36 -27.95
C ARG A 368 -41.70 -30.82 -27.83
N ARG A 369 -41.10 -30.96 -26.65
CA ARG A 369 -41.57 -31.30 -25.29
C ARG A 369 -40.69 -30.59 -24.26
#